data_AF-A0A0M0HUN8-F1
#
_entry.id   AF-A0A0M0HUN8-F1
#
_cell.length_a   1.000
_cell.length_b   1.000
_cell.length_c   1.000
_cell.angle_alpha   90.00
_cell.angle_beta   90.00
_cell.angle_gamma   90.00
#
_symmetry.space_group_name_H-M   'P 1'
#
loop_
_entity.id
_entity.type
_entity.pdbx_description
1 polymer ?
#
loop_
_entity_poly.entity_id
_entity_poly.type
_entity_poly.pdbx_seq_one_letter_code
_entity_poly.pdbx_strand_id
1 'polypeptide(L)' 'MEIETLLTYLTKNGWKESTSFADHFSKENTNGFVAIDKAANEAYIIEQVGGIPWSRITNIEQFEQDLGHLQL' A
#
# COMPACT_ATOMS: atom_id res chain seq x y z
N MET A 1 -9.63 -2.09 -8.42
CA MET A 1 -8.71 -1.21 -9.17
C MET A 1 -7.59 -2.05 -9.73
N GLU A 2 -7.08 -1.73 -10.92
CA GLU A 2 -5.93 -2.42 -11.51
C GLU A 2 -4.63 -2.10 -10.77
N ILE A 3 -3.80 -3.11 -10.51
CA ILE A 3 -2.53 -2.95 -9.77
C ILE A 3 -1.58 -1.98 -10.46
N GLU A 4 -1.52 -1.95 -11.79
CA GLU A 4 -0.67 -1.00 -12.52
C GLU A 4 -1.05 0.46 -12.25
N THR A 5 -2.35 0.73 -12.06
CA THR A 5 -2.84 2.07 -11.71
C THR A 5 -2.38 2.44 -10.30
N LEU A 6 -2.49 1.51 -9.36
CA LEU A 6 -2.01 1.70 -7.99
C LEU A 6 -0.49 1.90 -7.95
N LEU A 7 0.30 1.08 -8.65
CA LEU A 7 1.76 1.21 -8.70
C LEU A 7 2.21 2.57 -9.26
N THR A 8 1.53 3.02 -10.32
CA THR A 8 1.75 4.36 -10.90
C THR A 8 1.44 5.44 -9.86
N TYR A 9 0.34 5.29 -9.12
CA TYR A 9 -0.05 6.22 -8.06
C TYR A 9 0.99 6.26 -6.93
N LEU A 10 1.37 5.10 -6.39
CA LEU A 10 2.33 4.96 -5.31
C LEU A 10 3.66 5.64 -5.67
N THR A 11 4.21 5.31 -6.84
CA THR A 11 5.49 5.87 -7.31
C THR A 11 5.43 7.39 -7.46
N LYS A 12 4.36 7.93 -8.06
CA LYS A 12 4.17 9.39 -8.22
C LYS A 12 4.04 10.12 -6.88
N ASN A 13 3.51 9.46 -5.86
CA ASN A 13 3.26 10.04 -4.54
C ASN A 13 4.33 9.71 -3.51
N GLY A 14 5.51 9.25 -3.95
CA GLY A 14 6.68 9.08 -3.10
C GLY A 14 6.69 7.81 -2.25
N TRP A 15 5.80 6.87 -2.52
CA TRP A 15 5.92 5.51 -1.99
C TRP A 15 7.05 4.79 -2.72
N LYS A 16 7.86 4.06 -1.97
CA LYS A 16 8.99 3.30 -2.48
C LYS A 16 8.83 1.84 -2.09
N GLU A 17 9.16 0.95 -3.01
CA GLU A 17 9.21 -0.47 -2.71
C GLU A 17 10.29 -0.73 -1.64
N SER A 18 9.97 -1.59 -0.69
CA SER A 18 10.86 -2.00 0.39
C SER A 18 11.98 -2.87 -0.16
N THR A 19 13.21 -2.59 0.26
CA THR A 19 14.37 -3.41 -0.09
C THR A 19 14.40 -4.75 0.62
N SER A 20 13.67 -4.89 1.73
CA SER A 20 13.62 -6.09 2.56
C SER A 20 12.40 -6.97 2.28
N PHE A 21 11.34 -6.39 1.71
CA PHE A 21 10.06 -7.06 1.50
C PHE A 21 9.56 -6.73 0.09
N ALA A 22 9.76 -7.66 -0.84
CA ALA A 22 9.24 -7.53 -2.20
C ALA A 22 7.72 -7.28 -2.18
N ASP A 23 7.23 -6.49 -3.14
CA ASP A 23 5.82 -6.14 -3.29
C ASP A 23 5.20 -5.34 -2.11
N HIS A 24 6.03 -4.84 -1.20
CA HIS A 24 5.60 -3.96 -0.11
C HIS A 24 6.15 -2.56 -0.33
N PHE A 25 5.28 -1.56 -0.23
CA PHE A 25 5.63 -0.16 -0.45
C PHE A 25 5.46 0.63 0.85
N SER A 26 6.44 1.45 1.16
CA SER A 26 6.42 2.36 2.31
C SER A 26 6.68 3.79 1.88
N LYS A 27 6.20 4.75 2.67
CA LYS A 27 6.46 6.17 2.49
C LYS A 27 7.03 6.75 3.77
N GLU A 28 7.83 7.80 3.65
CA GLU A 28 8.30 8.55 4.82
C GLU A 28 7.10 9.10 5.60
N ASN A 29 7.19 9.07 6.94
CA ASN A 29 6.13 9.51 7.87
C ASN A 29 4.81 8.72 7.81
N THR A 30 4.84 7.46 7.34
CA THR A 30 3.72 6.53 7.46
C THR A 30 4.09 5.33 8.33
N ASN A 31 3.19 4.90 9.22
CA ASN A 31 3.36 3.74 10.07
C ASN A 31 2.70 2.48 9.46
N GLY A 32 3.22 2.04 8.31
CA GLY A 32 2.73 0.85 7.64
C GLY A 32 3.23 0.69 6.21
N PHE A 33 2.64 -0.27 5.50
CA PHE A 33 2.95 -0.62 4.13
C PHE A 33 1.69 -0.75 3.29
N VAL A 34 1.86 -0.52 1.99
CA VAL A 34 0.96 -1.04 0.96
C VAL A 34 1.55 -2.35 0.45
N ALA A 35 0.88 -3.47 0.72
CA ALA A 35 1.26 -4.79 0.24
C ALA A 35 0.48 -5.13 -1.04
N ILE A 36 1.17 -5.64 -2.05
CA ILE A 36 0.59 -6.04 -3.33
C ILE A 36 0.66 -7.56 -3.47
N ASP A 37 -0.48 -8.19 -3.68
CA ASP A 37 -0.56 -9.58 -4.12
C ASP A 37 -0.80 -9.58 -5.64
N LYS A 38 0.29 -9.75 -6.39
CA LYS A 38 0.26 -9.83 -7.86
C LYS A 38 -0.47 -11.07 -8.37
N ALA A 39 -0.48 -12.18 -7.61
CA ALA A 39 -1.13 -13.41 -8.03
C ALA A 39 -2.66 -13.31 -7.91
N ALA A 40 -3.13 -12.66 -6.85
CA ALA A 40 -4.55 -12.38 -6.64
C ALA A 40 -5.04 -11.12 -7.39
N ASN A 41 -4.12 -10.29 -7.89
CA ASN A 41 -4.39 -8.95 -8.42
C ASN A 41 -5.07 -8.04 -7.37
N GLU A 42 -4.53 -8.07 -6.14
CA GLU A 42 -5.09 -7.37 -4.98
C GLU A 42 -4.01 -6.56 -4.26
N ALA A 43 -4.44 -5.54 -3.51
CA ALA A 43 -3.54 -4.75 -2.69
C ALA A 43 -4.20 -4.38 -1.37
N TYR A 44 -3.36 -4.18 -0.36
CA TYR A 44 -3.76 -4.08 1.03
C TYR A 44 -2.95 -3.02 1.77
N ILE A 45 -3.57 -2.37 2.75
CA ILE A 45 -2.87 -1.63 3.79
C ILE A 45 -2.59 -2.60 4.94
N ILE A 46 -1.33 -2.67 5.36
CA ILE A 46 -0.89 -3.41 6.53
C ILE A 46 -0.06 -2.49 7.44
N GLU A 47 -0.19 -2.66 8.76
CA GLU A 47 0.64 -1.91 9.71
C GLU A 47 2.03 -2.55 9.88
N GLN A 48 2.11 -3.87 9.71
CA GLN A 48 3.33 -4.65 9.84
C GLN A 48 3.36 -5.82 8.83
N VAL A 49 4.54 -6.15 8.32
CA VAL A 49 4.72 -7.28 7.39
C VAL A 49 4.41 -8.60 8.12
N GLY A 50 3.60 -9.45 7.49
CA GLY A 50 3.08 -10.68 8.11
C GLY A 50 1.90 -10.46 9.06
N GLY A 51 1.46 -9.22 9.26
CA GLY A 51 0.26 -8.88 10.01
C GLY A 51 -1.02 -9.11 9.23
N ILE A 52 -2.16 -8.88 9.89
CA ILE A 52 -3.48 -8.93 9.26
C ILE A 52 -3.68 -7.65 8.43
N PRO A 53 -4.12 -7.76 7.16
CA PRO A 53 -4.54 -6.60 6.37
C PRO A 53 -5.60 -5.79 7.08
N TRP A 54 -5.33 -4.48 7.23
CA TRP A 54 -6.27 -3.56 7.83
C TRP A 54 -7.36 -3.16 6.83
N SER A 55 -6.97 -2.87 5.59
CA SER A 55 -7.91 -2.53 4.52
C SER A 55 -7.47 -3.10 3.18
N ARG A 56 -8.46 -3.50 2.36
CA ARG A 56 -8.25 -3.86 0.96
C ARG A 56 -8.42 -2.62 0.09
N ILE A 57 -7.43 -2.35 -0.74
CA ILE A 57 -7.42 -1.21 -1.65
C ILE A 57 -8.27 -1.53 -2.89
N THR A 58 -9.37 -0.81 -3.07
CA THR A 58 -10.31 -1.04 -4.19
C THR A 58 -10.32 0.10 -5.21
N ASN A 59 -10.00 1.33 -4.79
CA ASN A 59 -9.84 2.54 -5.59
C ASN A 59 -8.93 3.56 -4.86
N ILE A 60 -8.65 4.73 -5.47
CA ILE A 60 -7.74 5.77 -4.93
C ILE A 60 -8.41 6.76 -3.98
N GLU A 61 -9.75 6.90 -4.01
CA GLU A 61 -10.46 7.81 -3.10
C GLU A 61 -10.65 7.19 -1.70
N GLN A 62 -11.16 5.96 -1.66
CA GLN A 62 -10.75 5.03 -0.60
C GLN A 62 -9.22 4.84 -0.70
N PHE A 63 -8.44 4.12 0.08
CA PHE A 63 -6.97 4.30 0.08
C PHE A 63 -6.55 5.69 0.59
N GLU A 64 -6.83 6.81 -0.06
CA GLU A 64 -6.44 8.13 0.49
C GLU A 64 -7.16 8.45 1.81
N GLN A 65 -8.45 8.10 1.92
CA GLN A 65 -9.18 8.19 3.19
C GLN A 65 -8.54 7.29 4.26
N ASP A 66 -8.24 6.06 3.86
CA ASP A 66 -7.60 5.04 4.69
C ASP A 66 -6.16 5.40 5.11
N LEU A 67 -5.41 6.14 4.28
CA LEU A 67 -4.04 6.54 4.57
C LEU A 67 -3.98 7.46 5.80
N GLY A 68 -5.06 8.14 6.14
CA GLY A 68 -5.18 8.86 7.41
C GLY A 68 -4.92 7.95 8.62
N HIS A 69 -5.20 6.65 8.51
CA HIS A 69 -4.90 5.65 9.56
C HIS A 69 -3.39 5.38 9.71
N LEU A 70 -2.60 5.60 8.66
CA LEU A 70 -1.16 5.36 8.66
C LEU A 70 -0.32 6.60 9.01
N GLN A 71 -0.91 7.78 9.17
CA GLN A 71 -0.17 9.02 9.44
C GLN A 71 0.32 9.07 10.90
N LEU A 72 1.58 9.49 11.09
CA LEU A 72 2.19 9.77 12.40
C LEU A 72 1.78 11.13 12.96
#